data_AF-A0A350RKA6-F1
#
_entry.id   AF-A0A350RKA6-F1
#
_cell.length_a   1.000
_cell.length_b   1.000
_cell.length_c   1.000
_cell.angle_alpha   90.00
_cell.angle_beta   90.00
_cell.angle_gamma   90.00
#
_symmetry.space_group_name_H-M   'P 1'
#
loop_
_entity.id
_entity.type
_entity.pdbx_description
1 polymer ?
#
loop_
_entity_poly.entity_id
_entity_poly.type
_entity_poly.pdbx_seq_one_letter_code
_entity_poly.pdbx_strand_id
1 'polypeptide(L)' 'CNKRSFDDYFTSSVHRLLVTEPLRLVEQLEAFDIDATLDGGGPAGQAGALRLGIARALIELDPEQRPVLKAAGLLTR' A
#
# COMPACT_ATOMS: atom_id res chain seq x y z
N CYS A 1 -10.05 -2.79 5.01
CA CYS A 1 -9.03 -3.40 5.90
C CYS A 1 -9.72 -4.14 7.05
N ASN A 2 -9.70 -5.47 7.07
CA ASN A 2 -10.32 -6.27 8.15
C ASN A 2 -11.77 -5.85 8.49
N LYS A 3 -12.62 -5.67 7.47
CA LYS A 3 -14.02 -5.22 7.59
C LYS A 3 -14.23 -3.82 8.22
N ARG A 4 -13.17 -3.02 8.33
CA ARG A 4 -13.21 -1.60 8.72
C ARG A 4 -12.76 -0.72 7.55
N SER A 5 -13.20 0.53 7.58
CA SER A 5 -12.72 1.54 6.63
C SER A 5 -11.22 1.77 6.83
N PHE A 6 -10.53 2.19 5.77
CA PHE A 6 -9.09 2.45 5.81
C PHE A 6 -8.74 3.52 6.85
N ASP A 7 -9.55 4.58 6.91
CA ASP A 7 -9.36 5.69 7.84
C ASP A 7 -9.58 5.29 9.30
N ASP A 8 -10.53 4.39 9.56
CA ASP A 8 -10.78 3.85 10.90
C ASP A 8 -9.69 2.87 11.35
N TYR A 9 -9.11 2.12 10.41
CA TYR A 9 -8.06 1.15 10.72
C TYR A 9 -6.71 1.84 10.96
N PHE A 10 -6.33 2.76 10.07
CA PHE A 10 -5.11 3.55 10.20
C PHE A 10 -5.46 4.95 10.67
N THR A 11 -5.62 5.17 11.97
CA THR A 11 -5.96 6.49 12.53
C THR A 11 -4.87 7.55 12.33
N SER A 12 -3.62 7.13 12.16
CA SER A 12 -2.49 8.02 11.88
C SER A 12 -2.42 8.40 10.40
N SER A 13 -2.40 9.70 10.12
CA SER A 13 -2.20 10.25 8.77
C SER A 13 -0.90 9.78 8.14
N VAL A 14 0.16 9.58 8.94
CA VAL A 14 1.45 9.07 8.46
C VAL A 14 1.31 7.65 7.92
N HIS A 15 0.57 6.78 8.62
CA HIS A 15 0.34 5.41 8.15
C HIS A 15 -0.50 5.39 6.88
N ARG A 16 -1.51 6.26 6.78
CA ARG A 16 -2.33 6.37 5.57
C ARG A 16 -1.51 6.80 4.35
N LEU A 17 -0.65 7.79 4.55
CA LEU A 17 0.23 8.31 3.50
C LEU A 17 1.25 7.27 3.06
N LEU A 18 1.80 6.49 4.01
CA LEU A 18 2.71 5.40 3.73
C LEU A 18 2.05 4.28 2.90
N VAL A 19 0.82 3.88 3.26
CA VAL A 19 0.10 2.83 2.52
C VAL A 19 -0.26 3.27 1.10
N THR A 20 -0.64 4.54 0.91
CA THR A 20 -1.08 5.08 -0.38
C THR A 20 0.07 5.54 -1.29
N GLU A 21 1.29 5.62 -0.78
CA GLU A 21 2.52 5.97 -1.50
C GLU A 21 2.66 5.28 -2.88
N PRO A 22 2.56 3.94 -3.01
CA PRO A 22 2.66 3.26 -4.31
C PRO A 22 1.60 3.71 -5.31
N LEU A 23 0.36 3.91 -4.88
CA LEU A 23 -0.75 4.32 -5.75
C LEU A 23 -0.58 5.75 -6.24
N ARG A 24 -0.06 6.63 -5.37
CA ARG A 24 0.24 8.02 -5.72
C ARG A 24 1.38 8.11 -6.73
N LEU A 25 2.38 7.24 -6.58
CA LEU A 25 3.54 7.22 -7.47
C LEU A 25 3.17 6.86 -8.91
N VAL A 26 2.18 5.99 -9.09
CA VAL A 26 1.66 5.59 -10.40
C VAL A 26 0.42 6.38 -10.83
N GLU A 27 0.04 7.41 -10.07
CA GLU A 27 -1.13 8.28 -10.31
C GLU A 27 -2.48 7.52 -10.38
N GLN A 28 -2.60 6.39 -9.68
CA GLN A 28 -3.79 5.51 -9.68
C GLN A 28 -4.50 5.45 -8.33
N LEU A 29 -4.45 6.52 -7.53
CA LEU A 29 -5.06 6.56 -6.19
C LEU A 29 -6.56 6.24 -6.20
N GLU A 30 -7.29 6.76 -7.20
CA GLU A 30 -8.75 6.61 -7.31
C GLU A 30 -9.17 5.47 -8.24
N ALA A 31 -8.21 4.75 -8.81
CA ALA A 31 -8.47 3.73 -9.83
C ALA A 31 -8.76 2.34 -9.26
N PHE A 32 -8.46 2.10 -7.98
CA PHE A 32 -8.53 0.79 -7.37
C PHE A 32 -9.30 0.78 -6.06
N ASP A 33 -10.13 -0.24 -5.88
CA ASP A 33 -10.64 -0.63 -4.56
C ASP A 33 -9.72 -1.71 -3.96
N ILE A 34 -9.32 -1.52 -2.71
CA ILE A 34 -8.31 -2.35 -2.05
C ILE A 34 -8.94 -2.97 -0.81
N ASP A 35 -9.22 -4.27 -0.89
CA ASP A 35 -9.52 -5.08 0.29
C ASP A 35 -8.29 -5.84 0.75
N ALA A 36 -7.94 -5.65 2.03
CA ALA A 36 -6.75 -6.21 2.63
C ALA A 36 -7.07 -6.81 4.00
N THR A 37 -6.55 -8.03 4.20
CA THR A 37 -6.58 -8.72 5.48
C THR A 37 -5.18 -8.66 6.11
N LEU A 38 -5.09 -8.10 7.31
CA LEU A 38 -3.83 -7.88 8.02
C LEU A 38 -3.89 -8.60 9.37
N ASP A 39 -2.87 -9.39 9.67
CA ASP A 39 -2.76 -10.13 10.93
C ASP A 39 -1.35 -9.99 11.53
N GLY A 40 -1.29 -9.91 12.85
CA GLY A 40 -0.06 -9.74 13.62
C GLY A 40 0.56 -8.34 13.56
N GLY A 41 1.54 -8.11 14.44
CA GLY A 41 2.30 -6.85 14.52
C GLY A 41 1.50 -5.66 15.09
N GLY A 42 2.08 -4.46 14.97
CA GLY A 42 1.44 -3.19 15.32
C GLY A 42 1.06 -2.37 14.08
N PRO A 43 0.32 -1.25 14.23
CA PRO A 43 -0.21 -0.46 13.12
C PRO A 43 0.86 0.02 12.12
N ALA A 44 2.04 0.40 12.61
CA ALA A 44 3.15 0.82 11.75
C ALA A 44 3.70 -0.33 10.90
N GLY A 45 3.86 -1.52 11.48
CA GLY A 45 4.32 -2.71 10.76
C GLY A 45 3.30 -3.18 9.73
N GLN A 46 2.01 -3.12 10.08
CA GLN A 46 0.91 -3.43 9.17
C GLN A 46 0.80 -2.44 8.01
N ALA A 47 1.03 -1.14 8.25
CA ALA A 47 1.08 -0.13 7.19
C ALA A 47 2.22 -0.42 6.19
N GLY A 48 3.42 -0.76 6.69
CA GLY A 48 4.54 -1.16 5.85
C GLY A 48 4.26 -2.44 5.05
N ALA A 49 3.64 -3.43 5.68
CA ALA A 49 3.25 -4.68 5.02
C ALA A 49 2.22 -4.44 3.91
N LEU A 50 1.19 -3.62 4.18
CA LEU A 50 0.17 -3.28 3.21
C LEU A 50 0.75 -2.49 2.03
N ARG A 51 1.64 -1.51 2.31
CA ARG A 51 2.36 -0.77 1.26
C ARG A 51 3.10 -1.69 0.31
N LEU A 52 3.86 -2.65 0.86
CA LEU A 52 4.60 -3.62 0.05
C LEU A 52 3.64 -4.54 -0.74
N GLY A 53 2.52 -4.93 -0.14
CA GLY A 53 1.47 -5.70 -0.80
C GLY A 53 0.89 -4.96 -2.02
N ILE A 54 0.54 -3.69 -1.85
CA ILE A 54 0.01 -2.85 -2.95
C ILE A 54 1.05 -2.69 -4.06
N ALA A 55 2.31 -2.40 -3.71
CA ALA A 55 3.38 -2.29 -4.71
C ALA A 55 3.57 -3.57 -5.53
N ARG A 56 3.40 -4.75 -4.92
CA ARG A 56 3.46 -6.04 -5.63
C ARG A 56 2.23 -6.26 -6.52
N ALA A 57 1.04 -5.96 -6.02
CA ALA A 57 -0.20 -6.07 -6.80
C ALA A 57 -0.18 -5.18 -8.04
N LEU A 58 0.33 -3.95 -7.93
CA LEU A 58 0.51 -3.04 -9.06
C LEU A 58 1.43 -3.61 -10.14
N ILE A 59 2.52 -4.30 -9.75
CA ILE A 59 3.43 -4.96 -10.69
C ILE A 59 2.77 -6.16 -11.38
N GLU A 60 1.92 -6.90 -10.66
CA GLU A 60 1.18 -8.02 -11.24
C GLU A 60 0.12 -7.56 -12.24
N LEU A 61 -0.50 -6.41 -11.99
CA LEU A 61 -1.45 -5.78 -12.92
C LEU A 61 -0.74 -5.16 -14.13
N ASP A 62 0.36 -4.47 -13.91
CA ASP A 62 1.15 -3.79 -14.93
C ASP A 62 2.66 -3.92 -14.64
N PRO A 63 3.34 -4.88 -15.30
CA PRO A 63 4.76 -5.10 -15.13
C PRO A 63 5.64 -3.88 -15.46
N GLU A 64 5.14 -2.91 -16.24
CA GLU A 64 5.88 -1.70 -16.61
C GLU A 64 6.06 -0.74 -15.43
N GLN A 65 5.26 -0.88 -14.36
CA GLN A 65 5.37 -0.06 -13.15
C GLN A 65 6.54 -0.46 -12.25
N ARG A 66 7.10 -1.67 -12.44
CA ARG A 66 8.19 -2.22 -11.62
C ARG A 66 9.43 -1.32 -11.50
N PRO A 67 9.97 -0.72 -12.58
CA PRO A 67 11.16 0.14 -12.49
C PRO A 67 10.89 1.37 -11.60
N VAL A 68 9.70 1.98 -11.74
CA VAL A 68 9.28 3.16 -10.98
C VAL A 68 9.15 2.84 -9.49
N LEU A 69 8.43 1.76 -9.16
CA LEU A 69 8.25 1.29 -7.78
C LEU A 69 9.57 0.84 -7.13
N LYS A 70 10.48 0.24 -7.91
CA LYS A 70 11.81 -0.14 -7.42
C LYS A 70 12.68 1.09 -7.13
N ALA A 71 12.67 2.08 -8.00
CA ALA A 71 13.42 3.33 -7.82
C ALA A 71 12.96 4.10 -6.58
N ALA A 72 11.66 4.04 -6.26
CA ALA A 72 11.09 4.63 -5.04
C ALA A 72 11.34 3.80 -3.76
N GLY A 73 12.04 2.67 -3.84
CA GLY A 73 12.34 1.84 -2.65
C GLY A 73 11.12 1.09 -2.08
N LEU A 74 10.05 0.92 -2.87
CA LEU A 74 8.80 0.30 -2.42
C LEU A 74 8.81 -1.22 -2.45
N LEU A 75 9.86 -1.81 -3.02
CA LEU A 75 10.02 -3.27 -3.16
C LEU A 75 11.00 -3.89 -2.16
N THR A 76 11.56 -3.06 -1.26
CA THR A 76 12.50 -3.48 -0.22
C THR A 76 11.79 -3.54 1.14
N ARG A 77 12.10 -4.58 1.94
CA ARG A 77 11.57 -4.81 3.29
C ARG A 77 12.44 -4.11 4.34
#